data_AF-A0A2D6CXL5-F1
#
_entry.id   AF-A0A2D6CXL5-F1
#
_cell.length_a   1.000
_cell.length_b   1.000
_cell.length_c   1.000
_cell.angle_alpha   90.00
_cell.angle_beta   90.00
_cell.angle_gamma   90.00
#
_symmetry.space_group_name_H-M   'P 1'
#
loop_
_entity.id
_entity.type
_entity.pdbx_description
1 polymer ?
#
loop_
_entity_poly.entity_id
_entity_poly.type
_entity_poly.pdbx_seq_one_letter_code
_entity_poly.pdbx_strand_id
1 'polypeptide(L)'
;MAFVTGTDRVASVGGGDLLLWDLETLSLEGAIENVENAYAGSALSPDGRMFASGEVSFDLSRTHSVRVWDVVTQQLLVELPGHQQPVLELAFSADGSLLASAGGPLLLLAAPAREAQIPEGPATVRVWETQTWQEAAAFQPGNSPWEVPHGMQFSPDGQYLTYSYDGSHH
;
A
#
# COMPACT_ATOMS: atom_id res chain seq x y z
N MET A 1 5.77 -7.22 -9.61
CA MET A 1 5.06 -7.87 -10.74
C MET A 1 3.94 -8.68 -10.13
N ALA A 2 2.68 -8.38 -10.45
CA ALA A 2 1.52 -9.04 -9.87
C ALA A 2 0.57 -9.48 -10.99
N PHE A 3 -0.13 -10.60 -10.80
CA PHE A 3 -0.99 -11.18 -11.82
C PHE A 3 -2.44 -10.74 -11.58
N VAL A 4 -3.11 -10.26 -12.63
CA VAL A 4 -4.58 -10.08 -12.62
C VAL A 4 -5.17 -11.46 -12.90
N THR A 5 -5.79 -12.10 -11.91
CA THR A 5 -6.29 -13.47 -12.10
C THR A 5 -7.63 -13.46 -12.84
N GLY A 6 -7.78 -14.33 -13.86
CA GLY A 6 -9.03 -14.50 -14.60
C GLY A 6 -9.14 -13.78 -15.95
N THR A 7 -8.07 -13.14 -16.42
CA THR A 7 -7.96 -12.53 -17.76
C THR A 7 -6.59 -12.80 -18.36
N ASP A 8 -6.43 -12.76 -19.69
CA ASP A 8 -5.13 -12.82 -20.37
C ASP A 8 -4.32 -11.51 -20.17
N ARG A 9 -4.35 -10.92 -18.97
CA ARG A 9 -3.78 -9.62 -18.65
C ARG A 9 -2.80 -9.69 -17.49
N VAL A 10 -1.76 -8.87 -17.54
CA VAL A 10 -0.78 -8.70 -16.46
C VAL A 10 -0.65 -7.23 -16.11
N ALA A 11 -0.53 -6.94 -14.81
CA ALA A 11 -0.24 -5.61 -14.33
C ALA A 11 1.17 -5.54 -13.73
N SER A 12 1.94 -4.55 -14.15
CA SER A 12 3.29 -4.31 -13.63
C SER A 12 3.41 -2.87 -13.16
N VAL A 13 3.88 -2.69 -11.93
CA VAL A 13 4.22 -1.36 -11.40
C VAL A 13 5.70 -1.09 -11.69
N GLY A 14 6.00 0.08 -12.26
CA GLY A 14 7.37 0.51 -12.51
C GLY A 14 7.42 1.99 -12.88
N GLY A 15 8.46 2.71 -12.45
CA GLY A 15 8.66 4.11 -12.83
C GLY A 15 7.61 5.11 -12.30
N GLY A 16 6.71 4.69 -11.41
CA GLY A 16 5.59 5.50 -10.92
C GLY A 16 4.25 5.22 -11.62
N ASP A 17 4.23 4.26 -12.55
CA ASP A 17 3.05 3.92 -13.36
C ASP A 17 2.65 2.44 -13.15
N LEU A 18 1.36 2.16 -13.26
CA LEU A 18 0.83 0.80 -13.38
C LEU A 18 0.58 0.52 -14.86
N LEU A 19 1.41 -0.34 -15.46
CA LEU A 19 1.28 -0.75 -16.84
C LEU A 19 0.41 -2.01 -16.95
N LEU A 20 -0.52 -2.01 -17.90
CA LEU A 20 -1.44 -3.10 -18.19
C LEU A 20 -1.09 -3.73 -19.54
N TRP A 21 -0.80 -5.03 -19.50
CA TRP A 21 -0.35 -5.80 -20.64
C TRP A 21 -1.37 -6.85 -20.99
N ASP A 22 -1.67 -6.98 -22.28
CA ASP A 22 -2.35 -8.14 -22.84
C ASP A 22 -1.32 -9.22 -23.17
N LEU A 23 -1.51 -10.42 -22.65
CA LEU A 23 -0.61 -11.56 -22.82
C LEU A 23 -0.84 -12.33 -24.12
N GLU A 24 -2.04 -12.24 -24.71
CA GLU A 24 -2.34 -12.92 -25.98
C GLU A 24 -1.58 -12.25 -27.14
N THR A 25 -1.57 -10.92 -27.12
CA THR A 25 -0.95 -10.05 -28.12
C THR A 25 0.43 -9.52 -27.71
N LEU A 26 0.82 -9.72 -26.44
CA LEU A 26 2.05 -9.20 -25.83
C LEU A 26 2.20 -7.68 -26.02
N SER A 27 1.09 -6.95 -25.84
CA SER A 27 1.02 -5.51 -26.11
C SER A 27 0.56 -4.71 -24.88
N LEU A 28 0.98 -3.45 -24.82
CA LEU A 28 0.54 -2.52 -23.78
C LEU A 28 -0.89 -2.04 -24.13
N GLU A 29 -1.86 -2.37 -23.27
CA GLU A 29 -3.25 -1.95 -23.45
C GLU A 29 -3.56 -0.62 -22.76
N GLY A 30 -2.82 -0.29 -21.71
CA GLY A 30 -3.06 0.93 -20.94
C GLY A 30 -2.06 1.16 -19.82
N ALA A 31 -2.15 2.33 -19.21
CA ALA A 31 -1.34 2.72 -18.07
C ALA A 31 -2.15 3.60 -17.13
N ILE A 32 -2.04 3.33 -15.84
CA ILE A 32 -2.46 4.29 -14.81
C ILE A 32 -1.20 5.06 -14.43
N GLU A 33 -1.12 6.29 -14.92
CA GLU A 33 0.02 7.17 -14.67
C GLU A 33 -0.02 7.72 -13.24
N ASN A 34 1.14 7.98 -12.68
CA ASN A 34 1.28 8.61 -11.36
C ASN A 34 0.56 7.83 -10.24
N VAL A 35 0.64 6.50 -10.25
CA VAL A 35 0.31 5.68 -9.07
C VAL A 35 1.29 5.88 -7.90
N GLU A 36 2.15 6.89 -8.02
CA GLU A 36 3.20 7.33 -7.09
C GLU A 36 4.25 6.27 -6.76
N ASN A 37 5.38 6.75 -6.26
CA ASN A 37 6.66 6.07 -6.14
C ASN A 37 6.57 4.58 -5.79
N ALA A 38 7.06 3.74 -6.70
CA ALA A 38 7.20 2.28 -6.57
C ALA A 38 8.16 1.81 -5.45
N TYR A 39 8.57 2.71 -4.55
CA TYR A 39 9.19 2.38 -3.27
C TYR A 39 8.16 1.96 -2.21
N ALA A 40 6.94 2.48 -2.33
CA ALA A 40 5.85 2.24 -1.40
C ALA A 40 5.20 0.87 -1.65
N GLY A 41 4.64 0.28 -0.59
CA GLY A 41 3.77 -0.88 -0.70
C GLY A 41 2.70 -0.65 -1.75
N SER A 42 2.49 -1.66 -2.60
CA SER A 42 1.42 -1.69 -3.60
C SER A 42 0.82 -3.08 -3.62
N ALA A 43 -0.47 -3.18 -3.91
CA ALA A 43 -1.20 -4.45 -3.91
C ALA A 43 -2.25 -4.49 -5.01
N LEU A 44 -2.43 -5.66 -5.62
CA LEU A 44 -3.63 -5.97 -6.41
C LEU A 44 -4.62 -6.73 -5.55
N SER A 45 -5.92 -6.50 -5.78
CA SER A 45 -6.95 -7.36 -5.23
C SER A 45 -6.84 -8.78 -5.81
N PRO A 46 -7.34 -9.82 -5.11
CA PRO A 46 -7.27 -11.20 -5.58
C PRO A 46 -7.90 -11.42 -6.96
N ASP A 47 -8.99 -10.71 -7.26
CA ASP A 47 -9.67 -10.72 -8.55
C ASP A 47 -9.01 -9.82 -9.62
N GLY A 48 -7.94 -9.11 -9.24
CA GLY A 48 -7.16 -8.20 -10.08
C GLY A 48 -7.92 -6.96 -10.58
N ARG A 49 -9.11 -6.67 -10.04
CA ARG A 49 -9.92 -5.51 -10.45
C ARG A 49 -9.47 -4.21 -9.80
N MET A 50 -8.86 -4.29 -8.62
CA MET A 50 -8.41 -3.13 -7.87
C MET A 50 -6.90 -3.15 -7.74
N PHE A 51 -6.31 -1.97 -7.88
CA PHE A 51 -4.92 -1.71 -7.54
C PHE A 51 -4.87 -0.68 -6.43
N ALA A 52 -4.07 -0.91 -5.40
CA ALA A 52 -3.85 0.02 -4.29
C ALA A 52 -2.38 0.42 -4.23
N SER A 53 -2.13 1.71 -3.96
CA SER A 53 -0.80 2.29 -3.77
C SER A 53 -0.79 3.24 -2.59
N GLY A 54 0.31 3.22 -1.84
CA GLY A 54 0.54 4.09 -0.70
C GLY A 54 1.26 5.38 -1.10
N GLU A 55 0.81 6.51 -0.57
CA GLU A 55 1.51 7.78 -0.73
C GLU A 55 2.80 7.79 0.11
N VAL A 56 3.89 8.19 -0.53
CA VAL A 56 5.19 8.43 0.10
C VAL A 56 5.68 9.82 -0.27
N SER A 57 5.73 10.70 0.72
CA SER A 57 6.24 12.06 0.59
C SER A 57 7.32 12.34 1.63
N PHE A 58 8.34 13.10 1.25
CA PHE A 58 9.33 13.65 2.17
C PHE A 58 8.82 14.92 2.89
N ASP A 59 7.68 15.47 2.47
CA ASP A 59 6.96 16.49 3.22
C ASP A 59 6.12 15.83 4.30
N LEU A 60 6.75 15.66 5.45
CA LEU A 60 6.17 14.99 6.60
C LEU A 60 5.27 15.90 7.45
N SER A 61 5.00 17.13 6.98
CA SER A 61 4.01 18.02 7.62
C SER A 61 2.57 17.69 7.23
N ARG A 62 2.37 16.73 6.30
CA ARG A 62 1.06 16.34 5.77
C ARG A 62 0.70 14.92 6.19
N THR A 63 -0.58 14.62 6.19
CA THR A 63 -1.06 13.24 6.23
C THR A 63 -0.86 12.57 4.87
N HIS A 64 -0.61 11.28 4.89
CA HIS A 64 -0.50 10.43 3.72
C HIS A 64 -1.75 9.56 3.55
N SER A 65 -1.99 9.20 2.30
CA SER A 65 -3.18 8.48 1.87
C SER A 65 -2.84 7.16 1.19
N VAL A 66 -3.85 6.29 1.09
CA VAL A 66 -3.85 5.16 0.16
C VAL A 66 -4.77 5.52 -1.00
N ARG A 67 -4.31 5.34 -2.23
CA ARG A 67 -5.14 5.50 -3.41
C ARG A 67 -5.49 4.12 -3.97
N VAL A 68 -6.74 3.97 -4.41
CA VAL A 68 -7.22 2.73 -5.02
C VAL A 68 -7.83 3.04 -6.38
N TRP A 69 -7.43 2.28 -7.39
CA TRP A 69 -7.89 2.41 -8.76
C TRP A 69 -8.60 1.15 -9.23
N ASP A 70 -9.58 1.34 -10.10
CA ASP A 70 -10.15 0.28 -10.91
C ASP A 70 -9.23 0.03 -12.11
N VAL A 71 -8.73 -1.20 -12.22
CA VAL A 71 -7.74 -1.60 -13.22
C VAL A 71 -8.33 -1.59 -14.63
N VAL A 72 -9.61 -1.93 -14.78
CA VAL A 72 -10.24 -2.09 -16.11
C VAL A 72 -10.55 -0.74 -16.73
N THR A 73 -11.12 0.16 -15.93
CA THR A 73 -11.52 1.51 -16.34
C THR A 73 -10.38 2.51 -16.20
N GLN A 74 -9.31 2.15 -15.49
CA GLN A 74 -8.15 3.00 -15.18
C GLN A 74 -8.54 4.26 -14.39
N GLN A 75 -9.61 4.18 -13.61
CA GLN A 75 -10.14 5.31 -12.83
C GLN A 75 -9.78 5.18 -11.35
N LEU A 76 -9.50 6.30 -10.71
CA LEU A 76 -9.38 6.38 -9.25
C LEU A 76 -10.76 6.11 -8.62
N LEU A 77 -10.85 5.07 -7.80
CA LEU A 77 -12.04 4.72 -7.04
C LEU A 77 -12.16 5.53 -5.76
N VAL A 78 -11.06 5.62 -5.00
CA VAL A 78 -11.03 6.29 -3.70
C VAL A 78 -9.63 6.74 -3.30
N GLU A 79 -9.57 7.78 -2.48
CA GLU A 79 -8.40 8.17 -1.68
C GLU A 79 -8.75 8.01 -0.19
N LEU A 80 -7.95 7.24 0.53
CA LEU A 80 -8.15 6.84 1.93
C LEU A 80 -7.14 7.58 2.81
N PRO A 81 -7.52 8.72 3.42
CA PRO A 81 -6.61 9.53 4.21
C PRO A 81 -6.44 8.98 5.63
N GLY A 82 -5.34 9.33 6.29
CA GLY A 82 -5.22 9.22 7.74
C GLY A 82 -3.89 8.69 8.26
N HIS A 83 -2.99 8.24 7.39
CA HIS A 83 -1.65 7.88 7.83
C HIS A 83 -0.84 9.15 8.14
N GLN A 84 -0.19 9.20 9.30
CA GLN A 84 0.69 10.32 9.69
C GLN A 84 2.14 10.10 9.25
N GLN A 85 2.43 8.90 8.75
CA GLN A 85 3.74 8.46 8.24
C GLN A 85 3.52 7.85 6.86
N PRO A 86 4.53 7.87 5.97
CA PRO A 86 4.43 7.32 4.63
C PRO A 86 3.83 5.91 4.64
N VAL A 87 2.95 5.60 3.68
CA VAL A 87 2.38 4.26 3.58
C VAL A 87 3.39 3.34 2.91
N LEU A 88 3.83 2.31 3.63
CA LEU A 88 4.93 1.45 3.20
C LEU A 88 4.49 0.02 2.90
N GLU A 89 3.37 -0.44 3.44
CA GLU A 89 2.85 -1.79 3.20
C GLU A 89 1.36 -1.74 2.89
N LEU A 90 0.93 -2.59 1.94
CA LEU A 90 -0.46 -2.79 1.55
C LEU A 90 -0.74 -4.27 1.31
N ALA A 91 -1.90 -4.76 1.75
CA ALA A 91 -2.34 -6.12 1.49
C ALA A 91 -3.86 -6.21 1.40
N PHE A 92 -4.38 -6.85 0.35
CA PHE A 92 -5.78 -7.27 0.29
C PHE A 92 -5.99 -8.59 1.04
N SER A 93 -7.15 -8.76 1.65
CA SER A 93 -7.59 -10.07 2.14
C SER A 93 -7.85 -11.02 0.96
N ALA A 94 -7.79 -12.33 1.20
CA ALA A 94 -7.92 -13.35 0.16
C ALA A 94 -9.30 -13.35 -0.54
N ASP A 95 -10.35 -12.91 0.17
CA ASP A 95 -11.70 -12.72 -0.37
C ASP A 95 -11.90 -11.32 -1.01
N GLY A 96 -10.88 -10.44 -0.93
CA GLY A 96 -10.92 -9.08 -1.44
C GLY A 96 -11.83 -8.12 -0.68
N SER A 97 -12.38 -8.51 0.48
CA SER A 97 -13.32 -7.69 1.25
C SER A 97 -12.64 -6.60 2.09
N LEU A 98 -11.35 -6.79 2.39
CA LEU A 98 -10.56 -5.87 3.19
C LEU A 98 -9.27 -5.48 2.46
N LEU A 99 -8.83 -4.24 2.72
CA LEU A 99 -7.50 -3.74 2.42
C LEU A 99 -6.85 -3.31 3.73
N ALA A 100 -5.67 -3.84 4.03
CA ALA A 100 -4.85 -3.36 5.13
C ALA A 100 -3.72 -2.48 4.61
N SER A 101 -3.39 -1.43 5.37
CA SER A 101 -2.32 -0.49 5.07
C SER A 101 -1.50 -0.18 6.31
N ALA A 102 -0.17 -0.12 6.20
CA ALA A 102 0.70 0.35 7.26
C ALA A 102 1.50 1.58 6.87
N GLY A 103 1.49 2.58 7.76
CA GLY A 103 2.37 3.73 7.70
C GLY A 103 3.51 3.63 8.71
N GLY A 104 4.72 4.01 8.29
CA GLY A 104 5.91 4.02 9.13
C GLY A 104 7.00 4.95 8.59
N PRO A 105 8.04 5.24 9.39
CA PRO A 105 9.10 6.15 8.98
C PRO A 105 9.89 5.58 7.79
N LEU A 106 10.24 6.45 6.85
CA LEU A 106 11.03 6.09 5.66
C LEU A 106 12.53 6.02 6.01
N LEU A 107 12.94 5.06 6.85
CA LEU A 107 14.33 4.95 7.34
C LEU A 107 15.32 4.44 6.30
N LEU A 108 14.84 3.81 5.21
CA LEU A 108 15.71 3.25 4.17
C LEU A 108 16.42 4.33 3.33
N LEU A 109 16.01 5.60 3.41
CA LEU A 109 16.51 6.67 2.55
C LEU A 109 17.00 7.93 3.30
N ALA A 110 16.77 8.04 4.61
CA ALA A 110 17.25 9.17 5.39
C ALA A 110 18.70 8.96 5.84
N ALA A 111 19.53 10.02 5.71
CA ALA A 111 20.87 10.15 6.30
C ALA A 111 20.91 9.65 7.76
N PRO A 112 22.08 9.25 8.33
CA PRO A 112 22.16 8.50 9.58
C PRO A 112 21.17 9.03 10.63
N ALA A 113 20.30 8.13 11.10
CA ALA A 113 19.08 8.35 11.88
C ALA A 113 19.19 9.33 13.08
N ARG A 114 20.39 9.77 13.44
CA ARG A 114 20.67 10.76 14.49
C ARG A 114 20.34 12.20 14.12
N GLU A 115 20.23 12.55 12.84
CA GLU A 115 20.01 13.95 12.41
C GLU A 115 18.66 14.20 11.73
N ALA A 116 17.92 13.15 11.35
CA ALA A 116 16.60 13.29 10.76
C ALA A 116 15.55 13.51 11.86
N GLN A 117 14.93 14.69 11.86
CA GLN A 117 13.78 14.99 12.71
C GLN A 117 12.57 14.21 12.16
N ILE A 118 12.37 13.00 12.67
CA ILE A 118 11.26 12.14 12.25
C ILE A 118 9.95 12.71 12.78
N PRO A 119 8.87 12.65 11.99
CA PRO A 119 7.61 13.27 12.36
C PRO A 119 7.09 12.56 13.58
N GLU A 120 6.60 13.32 14.55
CA GLU A 120 5.98 12.74 15.73
C GLU A 120 4.64 12.13 15.34
N GLY A 121 4.64 10.82 15.10
CA GLY A 121 3.42 10.06 14.82
C GLY A 121 3.74 8.57 14.88
N PRO A 122 2.96 7.77 15.62
CA PRO A 122 3.21 6.34 15.73
C PRO A 122 3.03 5.65 14.37
N ALA A 123 3.73 4.53 14.16
CA ALA A 123 3.38 3.62 13.09
C ALA A 123 1.89 3.25 13.22
N THR A 124 1.18 3.22 12.10
CA THR A 124 -0.27 2.97 12.09
C THR A 124 -0.58 1.86 11.11
N VAL A 125 -1.37 0.89 11.55
CA VAL A 125 -2.05 -0.05 10.67
C VAL A 125 -3.51 0.35 10.60
N ARG A 126 -4.03 0.48 9.38
CA ARG A 126 -5.45 0.74 9.10
C ARG A 126 -6.00 -0.39 8.24
N VAL A 127 -7.26 -0.71 8.45
CA VAL A 127 -8.01 -1.73 7.70
C VAL A 127 -9.26 -1.09 7.15
N TRP A 128 -9.47 -1.25 5.86
CA TRP A 128 -10.53 -0.61 5.07
C TRP A 128 -11.43 -1.68 4.47
N GLU A 129 -12.74 -1.46 4.50
CA GLU A 129 -13.70 -2.27 3.75
C GLU A 129 -13.65 -1.88 2.27
N THR A 130 -13.51 -2.83 1.35
CA THR A 130 -13.37 -2.52 -0.09
C THR A 130 -14.69 -2.17 -0.78
N GLN A 131 -15.83 -2.53 -0.18
CA GLN A 131 -17.15 -2.24 -0.73
C GLN A 131 -17.61 -0.81 -0.42
N THR A 132 -17.25 -0.31 0.77
CA THR A 132 -17.73 0.97 1.30
C THR A 132 -16.61 1.99 1.46
N TRP A 133 -15.36 1.53 1.44
CA TRP A 133 -14.16 2.31 1.75
C TRP A 133 -14.19 2.99 3.11
N GLN A 134 -14.96 2.41 4.04
CA GLN A 134 -14.95 2.82 5.44
C GLN A 134 -13.81 2.13 6.19
N GLU A 135 -13.27 2.83 7.18
CA GLU A 135 -12.29 2.27 8.09
C GLU A 135 -12.96 1.26 9.03
N ALA A 136 -12.60 -0.01 8.89
CA ALA A 136 -13.05 -1.09 9.75
C ALA A 136 -12.28 -1.11 11.08
N ALA A 137 -10.98 -0.80 11.03
CA ALA A 137 -10.11 -0.76 12.20
C ALA A 137 -8.88 0.10 11.97
N ALA A 138 -8.36 0.68 13.06
CA ALA A 138 -7.03 1.28 13.10
C ALA A 138 -6.35 0.93 14.42
N PHE A 139 -5.07 0.58 14.35
CA PHE A 139 -4.28 0.22 15.53
C PHE A 139 -2.81 0.61 15.37
N GLN A 140 -2.14 0.73 16.50
CA GLN A 140 -0.70 0.99 16.58
C GLN A 140 -0.01 -0.32 16.97
N PRO A 141 0.82 -0.91 16.09
CA PRO A 141 1.40 -2.23 16.33
C PRO A 141 2.49 -2.23 17.42
N GLY A 142 3.02 -1.06 17.78
CA GLY A 142 4.00 -0.91 18.86
C GLY A 142 4.05 0.50 19.44
N ASN A 143 5.03 0.74 20.31
CA ASN A 143 5.15 1.98 21.10
C ASN A 143 6.27 2.90 20.60
N SER A 144 7.03 2.47 19.59
CA SER A 144 8.14 3.24 19.05
C SER A 144 7.76 3.87 17.71
N PRO A 145 8.01 5.19 17.52
CA PRO A 145 7.79 5.86 16.23
C PRO A 145 8.80 5.43 15.16
N TRP A 146 9.80 4.61 15.52
CA TRP A 146 10.87 4.14 14.64
C TRP A 146 10.59 2.79 13.99
N GLU A 147 9.48 2.13 14.33
CA GLU A 147 9.14 0.82 13.81
C GLU A 147 8.78 0.90 12.32
N VAL A 148 9.63 0.32 11.48
CA VAL A 148 9.43 0.27 10.03
C VAL A 148 8.69 -1.01 9.67
N PRO A 149 7.51 -0.93 9.04
CA PRO A 149 6.82 -2.10 8.53
C PRO A 149 7.60 -2.75 7.37
N HIS A 150 7.67 -4.08 7.39
CA HIS A 150 8.40 -4.87 6.38
C HIS A 150 7.57 -6.02 5.77
N GLY A 151 6.37 -6.23 6.30
CA GLY A 151 5.54 -7.33 5.84
C GLY A 151 4.16 -7.21 6.43
N MET A 152 3.17 -7.33 5.55
CA MET A 152 1.77 -7.36 5.91
C MET A 152 1.07 -8.45 5.10
N GLN A 153 0.36 -9.33 5.79
CA GLN A 153 -0.37 -10.41 5.12
C GLN A 153 -1.58 -10.82 5.95
N PHE A 154 -2.72 -10.94 5.29
CA PHE A 154 -3.88 -11.61 5.86
C PHE A 154 -3.67 -13.12 5.87
N SER A 155 -4.16 -13.79 6.90
CA SER A 155 -4.32 -15.25 6.88
C SER A 155 -5.25 -15.65 5.72
N PRO A 156 -5.12 -16.88 5.18
CA PRO A 156 -5.93 -17.33 4.05
C PRO A 156 -7.46 -17.27 4.29
N ASP A 157 -7.88 -17.36 5.56
CA ASP A 157 -9.28 -17.24 5.99
C ASP A 157 -9.73 -15.78 6.25
N GLY A 158 -8.82 -14.81 6.10
CA GLY A 158 -9.05 -13.37 6.30
C GLY A 158 -9.21 -12.95 7.76
N GLN A 159 -9.12 -13.87 8.73
CA GLN A 159 -9.42 -13.57 10.14
C GLN A 159 -8.28 -12.88 10.89
N TYR A 160 -7.04 -13.07 10.44
CA TYR A 160 -5.86 -12.56 11.10
C TYR A 160 -5.05 -11.71 10.13
N LEU A 161 -4.49 -10.62 10.63
CA LEU A 161 -3.51 -9.81 9.92
C LEU A 161 -2.17 -9.97 10.62
N THR A 162 -1.20 -10.57 9.93
CA THR A 162 0.19 -10.57 10.39
C THR A 162 0.88 -9.32 9.91
N TYR A 163 1.63 -8.70 10.83
CA TYR A 163 2.40 -7.50 10.61
C TYR A 163 3.79 -7.69 11.22
N SER A 164 4.83 -7.36 10.47
CA SER A 164 6.22 -7.40 10.95
C SER A 164 6.89 -6.05 10.80
N TYR A 165 7.71 -5.69 11.78
CA TYR A 165 8.52 -4.48 11.80
C TYR A 165 9.98 -4.79 12.16
N ASP A 166 10.89 -3.85 11.91
CA ASP A 166 12.27 -3.98 12.36
C ASP A 166 12.33 -4.02 13.90
N GLY A 167 12.93 -5.08 14.46
CA GLY A 167 13.08 -5.24 15.91
C GLY A 167 14.13 -4.28 16.47
N SER A 168 13.94 -2.97 16.36
CA SER A 168 14.82 -1.97 16.97
C SER A 168 14.40 -1.75 18.43
N HIS A 169 14.86 -2.64 19.32
CA HIS A 169 14.95 -2.30 20.74
C HIS A 169 16.03 -1.21 20.89
N HIS A 170 15.60 0.03 21.08
CA HIS A 170 16.44 1.10 21.63
C HIS A 170 16.44 1.06 23.16
#